data_AF-A0A135RYS3-F1
#
_entry.id   AF-A0A135RYS3-F1
#
_cell.length_a   1.000
_cell.length_b   1.000
_cell.length_c   1.000
_cell.angle_alpha   90.00
_cell.angle_beta   90.00
_cell.angle_gamma   90.00
#
_symmetry.space_group_name_H-M   'P 1'
#
loop_
_entity.id
_entity.type
_entity.pdbx_description
1 polymer ?
#
loop_
_entity_poly.entity_id
_entity_poly.type
_entity_poly.pdbx_seq_one_letter_code
_entity_poly.pdbx_strand_id
1 'polypeptide(L)'
;MKGIFKALATAVLATASLAQESAPPSASASASAGSPQPSTGALPAIAPIRLRLNPANVRNLVDSDFITWTIPGSSKANITVANITESDVTFTLAAGNGSELAGNYYKYQYTRILSSLGERVVNEGISNSNKDGSPITLTIKGLVPGNHSLLTWHNAWDALNETATIDISVNGQKDLTAVKQSARVDNIWQAATSYLTFEVTSATQETKIVYTPGSGGDKRAFLNGFEVDAPSMQNQISFPTPKHRDERIEVAADDSVTATWQAPASAEGVKYNVYLGTSQTDLKSVAKGVTETSAKLPGLNTVDSFYWRVDVVSGSTTYTGRVFFFRVAQLAFPGAEGWGRFARGGRGGKVIKVTSLEDTEAEGTLRYALTIAKGPRIVVFDVGGVITTTSRMSVNDQYITLAGQTAPGKGIVIQGNPLGLTGASDIIFRHMRVRPGKVSGQTIDGMGMQGSNHCIFDRCSMGWTIDEAFSSRSAWNITFQRNMISEPLNVAGHKNYPNGTAHGYSATIGGDVGSFHHNLLAHAEGRSWSMGGGVDDNAAFAGQLDIRNNVVYNFGGRATDGGAKKVNFVGNYYKHGPASTLTYALRAQV
;
A
#
# COMPACT_ATOMS: atom_id res chain seq x y z
N MET A 1 36.18 10.89 -29.68
CA MET A 1 37.03 9.72 -29.95
C MET A 1 36.17 8.65 -30.62
N LYS A 2 36.46 8.36 -31.89
CA LYS A 2 35.92 7.23 -32.65
C LYS A 2 36.80 6.00 -32.35
N GLY A 3 36.21 4.80 -32.29
CA GLY A 3 36.97 3.54 -32.24
C GLY A 3 36.19 2.43 -31.54
N ILE A 4 35.42 1.62 -32.29
CA ILE A 4 35.76 0.24 -32.70
C ILE A 4 35.44 -0.78 -31.59
N PHE A 5 34.41 -1.62 -31.79
CA PHE A 5 34.56 -3.06 -31.96
C PHE A 5 33.29 -3.68 -32.58
N LYS A 6 33.52 -4.54 -33.59
CA LYS A 6 32.55 -5.31 -34.36
C LYS A 6 32.26 -6.67 -33.71
N ALA A 7 31.00 -7.07 -33.83
CA ALA A 7 30.41 -8.41 -34.02
C ALA A 7 31.24 -9.70 -33.83
N LEU A 8 30.60 -10.69 -33.18
CA LEU A 8 30.62 -12.08 -33.64
C LEU A 8 29.24 -12.73 -33.41
N ALA A 9 28.86 -13.61 -34.32
CA ALA A 9 27.55 -14.23 -34.44
C ALA A 9 27.60 -15.76 -34.20
N THR A 10 26.40 -16.32 -33.97
CA THR A 10 25.90 -17.63 -34.42
C THR A 10 25.82 -18.78 -33.40
N ALA A 11 24.65 -19.42 -33.48
CA ALA A 11 23.99 -20.46 -32.70
C ALA A 11 24.64 -21.85 -32.69
N VAL A 12 24.24 -22.67 -31.70
CA VAL A 12 24.07 -24.14 -31.83
C VAL A 12 22.86 -24.59 -31.01
N LEU A 13 21.89 -25.23 -31.69
CA LEU A 13 20.84 -26.08 -31.13
C LEU A 13 21.45 -27.43 -30.71
N ALA A 14 21.02 -27.99 -29.59
CA ALA A 14 21.16 -29.42 -29.31
C ALA A 14 19.87 -29.97 -28.67
N THR A 15 19.19 -30.79 -29.46
CA THR A 15 18.11 -31.72 -29.08
C THR A 15 18.68 -32.86 -28.25
N ALA A 16 17.99 -33.29 -27.19
CA ALA A 16 18.23 -34.57 -26.54
C ALA A 16 16.91 -35.31 -26.31
N SER A 17 16.93 -36.58 -26.68
CA SER A 17 15.83 -37.50 -26.90
C SER A 17 15.36 -38.21 -25.63
N LEU A 18 14.11 -38.68 -25.73
CA LEU A 18 13.43 -39.61 -24.84
C LEU A 18 14.24 -40.90 -24.59
N ALA A 19 14.18 -41.39 -23.35
CA ALA A 19 14.40 -42.80 -23.01
C ALA A 19 13.33 -43.23 -22.00
N GLN A 20 12.78 -44.42 -22.28
CA GLN A 20 11.59 -45.03 -21.70
C GLN A 20 12.06 -46.34 -21.04
N GLU A 21 11.85 -46.52 -19.74
CA GLU A 21 12.06 -47.79 -19.00
C GLU A 21 10.95 -47.91 -17.95
N SER A 22 9.92 -48.74 -18.24
CA SER A 22 9.71 -50.13 -17.75
C SER A 22 9.31 -50.25 -16.26
N ALA A 23 8.04 -50.58 -16.02
CA ALA A 23 7.48 -51.04 -14.75
C ALA A 23 7.83 -52.51 -14.47
N PRO A 24 7.91 -52.94 -13.18
CA PRO A 24 6.92 -53.89 -12.62
C PRO A 24 6.81 -53.80 -11.06
N PRO A 25 6.16 -54.75 -10.35
CA PRO A 25 4.76 -55.19 -10.39
C PRO A 25 4.02 -54.91 -9.05
N SER A 26 2.71 -55.17 -9.07
CA SER A 26 1.74 -55.07 -7.97
C SER A 26 2.04 -55.93 -6.73
N ALA A 27 1.82 -55.38 -5.54
CA ALA A 27 1.59 -56.14 -4.32
C ALA A 27 0.51 -55.47 -3.44
N SER A 28 -0.48 -56.27 -3.07
CA SER A 28 -1.61 -55.98 -2.19
C SER A 28 -1.24 -56.10 -0.70
N ALA A 29 -1.74 -55.22 0.19
CA ALA A 29 -2.27 -55.60 1.52
C ALA A 29 -2.84 -54.42 2.33
N SER A 30 -4.07 -54.66 2.83
CA SER A 30 -4.70 -54.29 4.11
C SER A 30 -4.74 -52.85 4.64
N ALA A 31 -5.97 -52.42 4.93
CA ALA A 31 -6.38 -51.15 5.52
C ALA A 31 -6.19 -51.06 7.05
N SER A 32 -5.94 -49.84 7.55
CA SER A 32 -6.24 -49.41 8.92
C SER A 32 -6.79 -47.97 8.90
N ALA A 33 -7.87 -47.74 9.65
CA ALA A 33 -8.69 -46.53 9.64
C ALA A 33 -7.93 -45.26 10.09
N GLY A 34 -7.97 -44.24 9.23
CA GLY A 34 -7.58 -42.86 9.50
C GLY A 34 -8.61 -41.91 8.86
N SER A 35 -8.82 -40.75 9.46
CA SER A 35 -9.67 -39.65 9.00
C SER A 35 -9.52 -39.36 7.50
N PRO A 36 -10.59 -38.93 6.79
CA PRO A 36 -10.57 -38.84 5.33
C PRO A 36 -9.52 -37.83 4.86
N GLN A 37 -8.40 -38.34 4.34
CA GLN A 37 -7.53 -37.58 3.44
C GLN A 37 -8.15 -37.62 2.03
N PRO A 38 -8.32 -36.47 1.35
CA PRO A 38 -8.73 -36.47 -0.05
C PRO A 38 -7.66 -37.09 -0.94
N SER A 39 -8.09 -37.74 -2.01
CA SER A 39 -7.27 -38.45 -2.99
C SER A 39 -6.17 -37.54 -3.57
N THR A 40 -4.92 -37.96 -3.41
CA THR A 40 -3.72 -37.22 -3.81
C THR A 40 -3.39 -37.41 -5.29
N GLY A 41 -4.30 -37.02 -6.18
CA GLY A 41 -3.87 -36.63 -7.53
C GLY A 41 -3.09 -35.32 -7.44
N ALA A 42 -1.97 -35.21 -8.16
CA ALA A 42 -1.15 -34.00 -8.17
C ALA A 42 -1.98 -32.81 -8.69
N LEU A 43 -1.95 -31.69 -7.97
CA LEU A 43 -2.54 -30.44 -8.44
C LEU A 43 -1.79 -29.94 -9.70
N PRO A 44 -2.47 -29.25 -10.62
CA PRO A 44 -1.82 -28.69 -11.80
C PRO A 44 -0.73 -27.67 -11.43
N ALA A 45 0.36 -27.65 -12.20
CA ALA A 45 1.53 -26.78 -11.96
C ALA A 45 1.32 -25.34 -12.47
N ILE A 46 0.16 -24.75 -12.20
CA ILE A 46 -0.20 -23.38 -12.60
C ILE A 46 -0.15 -22.42 -11.41
N ALA A 47 0.02 -21.12 -11.68
CA ALA A 47 -0.05 -20.11 -10.63
C ALA A 47 -1.48 -20.02 -10.06
N PRO A 48 -1.66 -19.89 -8.73
CA PRO A 48 -2.98 -19.83 -8.13
C PRO A 48 -3.83 -18.66 -8.66
N ILE A 49 -5.12 -18.91 -8.88
CA ILE A 49 -6.08 -17.85 -9.21
C ILE A 49 -6.48 -17.17 -7.90
N ARG A 50 -6.18 -15.87 -7.75
CA ARG A 50 -6.46 -15.13 -6.52
C ARG A 50 -7.54 -14.08 -6.74
N LEU A 51 -8.68 -14.21 -6.06
CA LEU A 51 -9.77 -13.24 -6.11
C LEU A 51 -10.09 -12.69 -4.72
N ARG A 52 -10.39 -11.39 -4.67
CA ARG A 52 -11.03 -10.76 -3.52
C ARG A 52 -12.39 -10.21 -3.91
N LEU A 53 -13.32 -10.25 -2.97
CA LEU A 53 -14.70 -9.81 -3.15
C LEU A 53 -14.87 -8.40 -2.61
N ASN A 54 -15.10 -7.45 -3.51
CA ASN A 54 -15.31 -6.05 -3.17
C ASN A 54 -16.79 -5.69 -3.36
N PRO A 55 -17.52 -5.28 -2.31
CA PRO A 55 -18.88 -4.78 -2.46
C PRO A 55 -18.89 -3.43 -3.22
N ALA A 56 -19.82 -3.21 -4.15
CA ALA A 56 -19.84 -1.98 -4.95
C ALA A 56 -20.04 -0.68 -4.13
N ASN A 57 -20.64 -0.78 -2.94
CA ASN A 57 -20.78 0.33 -1.98
C ASN A 57 -19.50 0.59 -1.15
N VAL A 58 -18.46 -0.22 -1.32
CA VAL A 58 -17.18 -0.11 -0.61
C VAL A 58 -16.13 0.40 -1.59
N ARG A 59 -15.49 1.53 -1.25
CA ARG A 59 -14.44 2.14 -2.08
C ARG A 59 -13.30 1.16 -2.31
N ASN A 60 -13.13 0.73 -3.55
CA ASN A 60 -12.03 -0.14 -3.94
C ASN A 60 -10.66 0.57 -3.80
N LEU A 61 -9.72 -0.06 -3.10
CA LEU A 61 -8.29 0.25 -3.16
C LEU A 61 -7.57 -0.78 -4.02
N VAL A 62 -6.76 -0.36 -4.99
CA VAL A 62 -6.00 -1.26 -5.87
C VAL A 62 -5.18 -2.28 -5.07
N ASP A 63 -5.24 -3.56 -5.42
CA ASP A 63 -4.33 -4.59 -4.91
C ASP A 63 -3.77 -5.38 -6.09
N SER A 64 -2.45 -5.49 -6.21
CA SER A 64 -1.79 -6.16 -7.33
C SER A 64 -1.75 -7.68 -7.20
N ASP A 65 -2.02 -8.22 -6.02
CA ASP A 65 -1.86 -9.66 -5.75
C ASP A 65 -3.17 -10.43 -5.95
N PHE A 66 -4.29 -9.71 -6.03
CA PHE A 66 -5.64 -10.25 -6.16
C PHE A 66 -6.41 -9.55 -7.27
N ILE A 67 -7.08 -10.35 -8.10
CA ILE A 67 -8.11 -9.84 -9.00
C ILE A 67 -9.27 -9.35 -8.14
N THR A 68 -9.70 -8.12 -8.39
CA THR A 68 -10.82 -7.53 -7.65
C THR A 68 -12.12 -7.84 -8.36
N TRP A 69 -13.01 -8.56 -7.70
CA TRP A 69 -14.36 -8.81 -8.19
C TRP A 69 -15.34 -7.88 -7.47
N THR A 70 -15.79 -6.83 -8.16
CA THR A 70 -16.81 -5.93 -7.63
C THR A 70 -18.19 -6.55 -7.73
N ILE A 71 -18.89 -6.67 -6.60
CA ILE A 71 -20.22 -7.28 -6.49
C ILE A 71 -21.28 -6.18 -6.40
N PRO A 72 -22.25 -6.11 -7.34
CA PRO A 72 -23.11 -4.94 -7.52
C PRO A 72 -24.28 -4.81 -6.54
N GLY A 73 -24.55 -5.81 -5.69
CA GLY A 73 -25.76 -5.82 -4.87
C GLY A 73 -26.94 -6.51 -5.54
N SER A 74 -26.74 -7.72 -6.09
CA SER A 74 -27.77 -8.48 -6.81
C SER A 74 -27.82 -9.93 -6.32
N SER A 75 -28.88 -10.67 -6.66
CA SER A 75 -29.01 -12.10 -6.30
C SER A 75 -27.92 -12.99 -6.92
N LYS A 76 -27.26 -12.51 -7.98
CA LYS A 76 -26.19 -13.21 -8.69
C LYS A 76 -25.20 -12.23 -9.29
N ALA A 77 -23.92 -12.56 -9.25
CA ALA A 77 -22.84 -11.85 -9.94
C ALA A 77 -21.90 -12.86 -10.62
N ASN A 78 -21.20 -12.44 -11.67
CA ASN A 78 -20.18 -13.25 -12.33
C ASN A 78 -18.94 -12.42 -12.67
N ILE A 79 -17.80 -13.09 -12.72
CA ILE A 79 -16.54 -12.57 -13.28
C ILE A 79 -15.91 -13.68 -14.11
N THR A 80 -15.32 -13.31 -15.25
CA THR A 80 -14.50 -14.22 -16.05
C THR A 80 -13.07 -13.74 -16.00
N VAL A 81 -12.17 -14.65 -15.64
CA VAL A 81 -10.74 -14.37 -15.62
C VAL A 81 -10.11 -15.10 -16.81
N ALA A 82 -9.61 -14.29 -17.74
CA ALA A 82 -9.12 -14.80 -19.01
C ALA A 82 -7.68 -15.33 -18.91
N ASN A 83 -7.36 -16.32 -19.76
CA ASN A 83 -5.99 -16.80 -20.01
C ASN A 83 -5.20 -17.27 -18.77
N ILE A 84 -5.85 -17.83 -17.75
CA ILE A 84 -5.12 -18.47 -16.62
C ILE A 84 -4.75 -19.93 -16.96
N THR A 85 -5.51 -20.56 -17.86
CA THR A 85 -5.23 -21.90 -18.42
C THR A 85 -5.31 -21.85 -19.95
N GLU A 86 -5.45 -23.00 -20.60
CA GLU A 86 -5.85 -23.11 -22.02
C GLU A 86 -7.27 -22.56 -22.28
N SER A 87 -8.02 -22.21 -21.23
CA SER A 87 -9.35 -21.56 -21.29
C SER A 87 -9.56 -20.49 -20.22
N ASP A 88 -10.59 -19.67 -20.44
CA ASP A 88 -11.11 -18.71 -19.47
C ASP A 88 -11.80 -19.42 -18.30
N VAL A 89 -11.65 -18.90 -17.08
CA VAL A 89 -12.32 -19.42 -15.88
C VAL A 89 -13.40 -18.43 -15.44
N THR A 90 -14.65 -18.88 -15.39
CA THR A 90 -15.78 -18.08 -14.92
C THR A 90 -16.13 -18.46 -13.48
N PHE A 91 -16.21 -17.45 -12.63
CA PHE A 91 -16.73 -17.56 -11.27
C PHE A 91 -18.10 -16.90 -11.21
N THR A 92 -19.03 -17.54 -10.52
CA THR A 92 -20.39 -17.02 -10.31
C THR A 92 -20.74 -17.14 -8.84
N LEU A 93 -21.16 -16.03 -8.24
CA LEU A 93 -21.63 -15.99 -6.86
C LEU A 93 -23.15 -15.80 -6.89
N ALA A 94 -23.88 -16.58 -6.10
CA ALA A 94 -25.34 -16.50 -6.01
C ALA A 94 -25.82 -16.53 -4.56
N ALA A 95 -26.74 -15.64 -4.24
CA ALA A 95 -27.43 -15.55 -2.96
C ALA A 95 -28.58 -16.56 -2.88
N GLY A 96 -28.76 -17.19 -1.71
CA GLY A 96 -29.83 -18.15 -1.45
C GLY A 96 -31.16 -17.49 -1.09
N ASN A 97 -32.25 -18.27 -1.17
CA ASN A 97 -33.61 -17.91 -0.70
C ASN A 97 -34.14 -16.55 -1.17
N GLY A 98 -33.82 -16.13 -2.40
CA GLY A 98 -34.29 -14.86 -2.96
C GLY A 98 -33.65 -13.62 -2.33
N SER A 99 -32.58 -13.77 -1.55
CA SER A 99 -31.79 -12.65 -1.05
C SER A 99 -30.85 -12.08 -2.13
N GLU A 100 -30.17 -10.98 -1.80
CA GLU A 100 -29.15 -10.35 -2.63
C GLU A 100 -27.77 -10.48 -1.99
N LEU A 101 -26.72 -10.44 -2.80
CA LEU A 101 -25.35 -10.37 -2.34
C LEU A 101 -25.06 -8.95 -1.83
N ALA A 102 -24.96 -8.78 -0.51
CA ALA A 102 -24.64 -7.52 0.13
C ALA A 102 -23.29 -7.59 0.83
N GLY A 103 -22.67 -6.43 1.06
CA GLY A 103 -21.36 -6.40 1.69
C GLY A 103 -21.04 -5.07 2.35
N ASN A 104 -20.00 -5.10 3.17
CA ASN A 104 -19.47 -3.94 3.84
C ASN A 104 -17.98 -4.15 4.15
N TYR A 105 -17.39 -3.23 4.91
CA TYR A 105 -15.98 -3.25 5.26
C TYR A 105 -15.72 -2.98 6.74
N TYR A 106 -14.51 -3.30 7.17
CA TYR A 106 -13.91 -2.84 8.41
C TYR A 106 -12.73 -1.91 8.14
N LYS A 107 -12.54 -0.90 9.00
CA LYS A 107 -11.71 0.28 8.72
C LYS A 107 -10.25 -0.03 8.37
N TYR A 108 -9.69 -1.17 8.81
CA TYR A 108 -8.28 -1.49 8.59
C TYR A 108 -7.87 -1.60 7.12
N GLN A 109 -8.80 -1.86 6.19
CA GLN A 109 -8.46 -1.80 4.77
C GLN A 109 -8.04 -0.38 4.30
N TYR A 110 -8.51 0.68 4.98
CA TYR A 110 -8.19 2.08 4.64
C TYR A 110 -7.14 2.71 5.53
N THR A 111 -6.93 2.17 6.73
CA THR A 111 -6.01 2.79 7.69
C THR A 111 -4.59 2.28 7.59
N ARG A 112 -4.30 1.23 6.80
CA ARG A 112 -2.94 0.78 6.52
C ARG A 112 -2.50 1.28 5.14
N ILE A 113 -1.42 2.07 5.11
CA ILE A 113 -0.91 2.60 3.83
C ILE A 113 -0.31 1.49 2.96
N LEU A 114 0.36 0.55 3.60
CA LEU A 114 1.05 -0.54 2.93
C LEU A 114 0.29 -1.84 3.20
N SER A 115 -0.37 -2.37 2.17
CA SER A 115 -1.11 -3.64 2.24
C SER A 115 -0.12 -4.81 2.21
N SER A 116 0.42 -5.16 3.38
CA SER A 116 1.39 -6.27 3.55
C SER A 116 0.78 -7.53 4.15
N LEU A 117 -0.41 -7.43 4.74
CA LEU A 117 -1.01 -8.48 5.55
C LEU A 117 -2.24 -9.10 4.89
N GLY A 118 -2.59 -8.66 3.68
CA GLY A 118 -3.81 -9.07 2.99
C GLY A 118 -5.08 -8.46 3.61
N GLU A 119 -4.95 -7.34 4.33
CA GLU A 119 -6.06 -6.62 4.94
C GLU A 119 -7.15 -6.22 3.93
N ARG A 120 -6.76 -5.97 2.67
CA ARG A 120 -7.67 -5.66 1.55
C ARG A 120 -8.43 -6.88 1.03
N VAL A 121 -8.09 -8.07 1.50
CA VAL A 121 -8.89 -9.28 1.27
C VAL A 121 -9.88 -9.41 2.42
N VAL A 122 -9.39 -9.48 3.66
CA VAL A 122 -10.22 -9.93 4.79
C VAL A 122 -11.03 -8.84 5.50
N ASN A 123 -10.76 -7.55 5.30
CA ASN A 123 -11.54 -6.46 5.92
C ASN A 123 -12.63 -5.89 5.00
N GLU A 124 -12.98 -6.60 3.94
CA GLU A 124 -14.17 -6.39 3.13
C GLU A 124 -14.73 -7.76 2.73
N GLY A 125 -16.00 -7.83 2.35
CA GLY A 125 -16.55 -9.08 1.89
C GLY A 125 -18.04 -9.05 1.62
N ILE A 126 -18.56 -10.22 1.29
CA ILE A 126 -19.92 -10.45 0.84
C ILE A 126 -20.61 -11.43 1.77
N SER A 127 -21.90 -11.18 1.98
CA SER A 127 -22.85 -12.05 2.63
C SER A 127 -24.21 -11.89 1.93
N ASN A 128 -25.20 -12.69 2.30
CA ASN A 128 -26.59 -12.39 1.96
C ASN A 128 -27.08 -11.12 2.70
N SER A 129 -27.96 -10.37 2.02
CA SER A 129 -28.68 -9.22 2.59
C SER A 129 -29.61 -9.62 3.74
N ASN A 130 -30.15 -10.83 3.67
CA ASN A 130 -30.97 -11.43 4.72
C ASN A 130 -30.10 -12.17 5.74
N LYS A 131 -30.51 -12.10 7.02
CA LYS A 131 -29.88 -12.79 8.16
C LYS A 131 -30.70 -14.00 8.62
N ASP A 132 -31.17 -14.77 7.64
CA ASP A 132 -32.15 -15.85 7.82
C ASP A 132 -31.53 -17.26 7.69
N GLY A 133 -30.21 -17.35 7.55
CA GLY A 133 -29.52 -18.62 7.32
C GLY A 133 -29.40 -19.00 5.84
N SER A 134 -29.72 -18.08 4.91
CA SER A 134 -29.57 -18.33 3.48
C SER A 134 -28.14 -18.72 3.10
N PRO A 135 -27.95 -19.72 2.22
CA PRO A 135 -26.62 -20.10 1.75
C PRO A 135 -26.10 -19.10 0.72
N ILE A 136 -24.79 -19.15 0.45
CA ILE A 136 -24.16 -18.51 -0.71
C ILE A 136 -23.53 -19.60 -1.55
N THR A 137 -23.72 -19.56 -2.87
CA THR A 137 -23.15 -20.53 -3.80
C THR A 137 -22.08 -19.87 -4.66
N LEU A 138 -20.87 -20.42 -4.65
CA LEU A 138 -19.82 -20.14 -5.62
C LEU A 138 -19.81 -21.26 -6.67
N THR A 139 -20.07 -20.91 -7.92
CA THR A 139 -19.91 -21.82 -9.06
C THR A 139 -18.63 -21.47 -9.83
N ILE A 140 -17.82 -22.48 -10.11
CA ILE A 140 -16.59 -22.39 -10.89
C ILE A 140 -16.76 -23.19 -12.19
N LYS A 141 -16.38 -22.61 -13.32
CA LYS A 141 -16.41 -23.23 -14.65
C LYS A 141 -15.18 -22.84 -15.45
N GLY A 142 -14.67 -23.73 -16.30
CA GLY A 142 -13.53 -23.45 -17.17
C GLY A 142 -12.17 -23.88 -16.62
N LEU A 143 -12.14 -24.55 -15.45
CA LEU A 143 -10.92 -25.22 -14.98
C LEU A 143 -10.59 -26.42 -15.86
N VAL A 144 -9.31 -26.69 -16.06
CA VAL A 144 -8.85 -27.85 -16.83
C VAL A 144 -9.25 -29.16 -16.13
N PRO A 145 -9.38 -30.29 -16.85
CA PRO A 145 -9.58 -31.57 -16.20
C PRO A 145 -8.44 -31.89 -15.22
N GLY A 146 -8.78 -32.31 -13.99
CA GLY A 146 -7.82 -32.65 -12.95
C GLY A 146 -8.32 -32.34 -11.55
N ASN A 147 -7.43 -32.54 -10.58
CA ASN A 147 -7.68 -32.19 -9.18
C ASN A 147 -7.35 -30.72 -8.94
N HIS A 148 -8.26 -30.05 -8.24
CA HIS A 148 -8.13 -28.64 -7.88
C HIS A 148 -8.33 -28.45 -6.38
N SER A 149 -7.86 -27.31 -5.88
CA SER A 149 -8.13 -26.88 -4.51
C SER A 149 -8.80 -25.50 -4.46
N LEU A 150 -9.50 -25.22 -3.36
CA LEU A 150 -10.07 -23.91 -3.07
C LEU A 150 -9.81 -23.52 -1.62
N LEU A 151 -9.02 -22.47 -1.43
CA LEU A 151 -8.84 -21.78 -0.15
C LEU A 151 -9.80 -20.58 -0.09
N THR A 152 -10.65 -20.48 0.94
CA THR A 152 -11.58 -19.35 1.10
C THR A 152 -11.42 -18.69 2.47
N TRP A 153 -11.47 -17.35 2.54
CA TRP A 153 -11.48 -16.61 3.80
C TRP A 153 -12.90 -16.26 4.29
N HIS A 154 -13.10 -16.38 5.60
CA HIS A 154 -14.37 -16.18 6.31
C HIS A 154 -14.19 -15.26 7.52
N ASN A 155 -14.33 -13.95 7.31
CA ASN A 155 -14.11 -12.91 8.29
C ASN A 155 -15.24 -11.87 8.24
N ALA A 156 -16.01 -11.78 9.32
CA ALA A 156 -17.05 -10.78 9.46
C ALA A 156 -16.46 -9.37 9.63
N TRP A 157 -17.00 -8.41 8.90
CA TRP A 157 -16.64 -6.98 9.06
C TRP A 157 -17.34 -6.33 10.26
N ASP A 158 -18.47 -6.91 10.71
CA ASP A 158 -19.24 -6.43 11.84
C ASP A 158 -18.57 -6.79 13.18
N ALA A 159 -18.85 -5.99 14.22
CA ALA A 159 -18.36 -6.24 15.59
C ALA A 159 -19.16 -7.37 16.24
N LEU A 160 -19.11 -8.58 15.70
CA LEU A 160 -19.91 -9.70 16.20
C LEU A 160 -19.24 -10.34 17.41
N ASN A 161 -20.02 -10.56 18.47
CA ASN A 161 -19.58 -11.35 19.64
C ASN A 161 -19.44 -12.84 19.27
N GLU A 162 -20.25 -13.30 18.32
CA GLU A 162 -20.22 -14.65 17.78
C GLU A 162 -20.65 -14.65 16.31
N THR A 163 -19.96 -15.44 15.49
CA THR A 163 -20.33 -15.70 14.09
C THR A 163 -21.02 -17.05 13.98
N ALA A 164 -21.92 -17.22 13.01
CA ALA A 164 -22.40 -18.55 12.64
C ALA A 164 -21.21 -19.44 12.23
N THR A 165 -21.26 -20.74 12.49
CA THR A 165 -20.42 -21.69 11.75
C THR A 165 -20.98 -21.89 10.34
N ILE A 166 -20.17 -22.37 9.40
CA ILE A 166 -20.62 -22.70 8.04
C ILE A 166 -20.39 -24.18 7.74
N ASP A 167 -21.40 -24.82 7.18
CA ASP A 167 -21.28 -26.12 6.51
C ASP A 167 -21.00 -25.87 5.03
N ILE A 168 -20.06 -26.59 4.44
CA ILE A 168 -19.63 -26.36 3.06
C ILE A 168 -19.77 -27.66 2.28
N SER A 169 -20.48 -27.59 1.15
CA SER A 169 -20.65 -28.73 0.24
C SER A 169 -20.08 -28.45 -1.15
N VAL A 170 -19.47 -29.46 -1.75
CA VAL A 170 -19.04 -29.45 -3.16
C VAL A 170 -19.93 -30.39 -3.96
N ASN A 171 -20.56 -29.87 -5.01
CA ASN A 171 -21.48 -30.62 -5.88
C ASN A 171 -22.56 -31.39 -5.10
N GLY A 172 -23.01 -30.81 -3.98
CA GLY A 172 -24.05 -31.38 -3.11
C GLY A 172 -23.56 -32.38 -2.06
N GLN A 173 -22.28 -32.79 -2.09
CA GLN A 173 -21.68 -33.61 -1.05
C GLN A 173 -21.19 -32.73 0.10
N LYS A 174 -21.44 -33.11 1.35
CA LYS A 174 -21.06 -32.30 2.52
C LYS A 174 -19.60 -32.56 2.88
N ASP A 175 -18.69 -31.70 2.42
CA ASP A 175 -17.24 -31.85 2.60
C ASP A 175 -16.72 -31.34 3.94
N LEU A 176 -17.21 -30.17 4.39
CA LEU A 176 -16.81 -29.58 5.66
C LEU A 176 -18.02 -29.23 6.52
N THR A 177 -17.89 -29.44 7.82
CA THR A 177 -18.95 -29.14 8.80
C THR A 177 -18.46 -28.20 9.88
N ALA A 178 -19.35 -27.33 10.36
CA ALA A 178 -19.11 -26.42 11.47
C ALA A 178 -17.81 -25.57 11.35
N VAL A 179 -17.45 -25.14 10.14
CA VAL A 179 -16.28 -24.28 9.91
C VAL A 179 -16.50 -22.94 10.62
N LYS A 180 -15.53 -22.54 11.44
CA LYS A 180 -15.59 -21.27 12.17
C LYS A 180 -15.34 -20.10 11.23
N GLN A 181 -15.92 -18.95 11.56
CA GLN A 181 -15.61 -17.67 10.93
C GLN A 181 -14.93 -16.77 11.96
N SER A 182 -14.06 -15.88 11.51
CA SER A 182 -13.48 -14.84 12.36
C SER A 182 -14.30 -13.56 12.28
N ALA A 183 -14.04 -12.61 13.17
CA ALA A 183 -14.62 -11.27 13.10
C ALA A 183 -13.52 -10.22 13.27
N ARG A 184 -13.46 -9.28 12.33
CA ARG A 184 -12.53 -8.13 12.33
C ARG A 184 -11.05 -8.48 12.50
N VAL A 185 -10.66 -9.69 12.12
CA VAL A 185 -9.24 -10.01 11.97
C VAL A 185 -8.69 -9.21 10.79
N ASP A 186 -7.54 -8.59 10.97
CA ASP A 186 -7.03 -7.58 10.06
C ASP A 186 -6.03 -8.12 9.02
N ASN A 187 -5.82 -9.45 8.97
CA ASN A 187 -4.83 -10.09 8.12
C ASN A 187 -5.29 -11.48 7.62
N ILE A 188 -4.76 -11.91 6.46
CA ILE A 188 -5.08 -13.21 5.86
C ILE A 188 -4.55 -14.40 6.65
N TRP A 189 -3.55 -14.19 7.51
CA TRP A 189 -2.84 -15.25 8.23
C TRP A 189 -3.65 -15.80 9.41
N GLN A 190 -4.41 -14.93 10.07
CA GLN A 190 -5.19 -15.26 11.27
C GLN A 190 -6.70 -15.30 10.99
N ALA A 191 -7.16 -14.76 9.87
CA ALA A 191 -8.55 -14.86 9.47
C ALA A 191 -8.94 -16.32 9.28
N ALA A 192 -10.18 -16.68 9.65
CA ALA A 192 -10.64 -18.04 9.50
C ALA A 192 -10.73 -18.43 8.02
N THR A 193 -10.43 -19.69 7.71
CA THR A 193 -10.40 -20.20 6.34
C THR A 193 -11.05 -21.57 6.23
N SER A 194 -11.53 -21.89 5.03
CA SER A 194 -11.84 -23.26 4.60
C SER A 194 -10.91 -23.68 3.47
N TYR A 195 -10.63 -24.97 3.39
CA TYR A 195 -9.81 -25.58 2.34
C TYR A 195 -10.50 -26.82 1.79
N LEU A 196 -10.77 -26.83 0.50
CA LEU A 196 -11.46 -27.90 -0.21
C LEU A 196 -10.57 -28.44 -1.32
N THR A 197 -10.78 -29.70 -1.70
CA THR A 197 -10.22 -30.31 -2.91
C THR A 197 -11.34 -30.95 -3.69
N PHE A 198 -11.31 -30.85 -5.01
CA PHE A 198 -12.34 -31.43 -5.88
C PHE A 198 -11.76 -31.78 -7.25
N GLU A 199 -12.42 -32.72 -7.93
CA GLU A 199 -12.04 -33.14 -9.28
C GLU A 199 -12.94 -32.46 -10.33
N VAL A 200 -12.31 -31.99 -11.41
CA VAL A 200 -12.95 -31.48 -12.61
C VAL A 200 -12.68 -32.47 -13.73
N THR A 201 -13.72 -32.92 -14.42
CA THR A 201 -13.63 -33.92 -15.51
C THR A 201 -13.60 -33.27 -16.89
N SER A 202 -14.10 -32.04 -17.00
CA SER A 202 -14.10 -31.25 -18.25
C SER A 202 -14.21 -29.76 -17.95
N ALA A 203 -13.67 -28.92 -18.83
CA ALA A 203 -13.75 -27.46 -18.67
C ALA A 203 -15.19 -26.91 -18.72
N THR A 204 -16.14 -27.67 -19.24
CA THR A 204 -17.56 -27.30 -19.26
C THR A 204 -18.29 -27.65 -17.97
N GLN A 205 -17.70 -28.50 -17.11
CA GLN A 205 -18.26 -28.86 -15.81
C GLN A 205 -18.34 -27.63 -14.91
N GLU A 206 -19.49 -27.49 -14.25
CA GLU A 206 -19.66 -26.55 -13.16
C GLU A 206 -19.37 -27.25 -11.83
N THR A 207 -18.40 -26.73 -11.08
CA THR A 207 -18.21 -27.10 -9.68
C THR A 207 -18.96 -26.11 -8.81
N LYS A 208 -19.94 -26.60 -8.03
CA LYS A 208 -20.77 -25.78 -7.14
C LYS A 208 -20.32 -25.96 -5.69
N ILE A 209 -19.85 -24.89 -5.07
CA ILE A 209 -19.49 -24.82 -3.66
C ILE A 209 -20.56 -24.02 -2.93
N VAL A 210 -21.24 -24.64 -1.96
CA VAL A 210 -22.34 -24.01 -1.22
C VAL A 210 -21.92 -23.81 0.23
N TYR A 211 -21.91 -22.55 0.67
CA TYR A 211 -21.63 -22.15 2.05
C TYR A 211 -22.95 -21.92 2.79
N THR A 212 -23.31 -22.85 3.68
CA THR A 212 -24.57 -22.83 4.44
C THR A 212 -24.28 -22.41 5.89
N PRO A 213 -24.72 -21.22 6.33
CA PRO A 213 -24.56 -20.83 7.73
C PRO A 213 -25.45 -21.67 8.65
N GLY A 214 -24.91 -22.02 9.82
CA GLY A 214 -25.65 -22.64 10.90
C GLY A 214 -26.63 -21.67 11.58
N SER A 215 -27.40 -22.17 12.53
CA SER A 215 -28.42 -21.41 13.25
C SER A 215 -27.87 -20.46 14.34
N GLY A 216 -26.59 -20.61 14.71
CA GLY A 216 -25.90 -19.77 15.71
C GLY A 216 -25.41 -18.43 15.16
N GLY A 217 -24.96 -17.54 16.06
CA GLY A 217 -24.50 -16.19 15.71
C GLY A 217 -25.51 -15.38 14.87
N ASP A 218 -25.01 -14.59 13.93
CA ASP A 218 -25.82 -13.71 13.07
C ASP A 218 -26.34 -14.38 11.79
N LYS A 219 -26.31 -15.73 11.72
CA LYS A 219 -26.87 -16.57 10.63
C LYS A 219 -26.42 -16.19 9.21
N ARG A 220 -25.22 -15.64 9.08
CA ARG A 220 -24.62 -15.23 7.80
C ARG A 220 -23.34 -16.03 7.52
N ALA A 221 -23.14 -16.36 6.24
CA ALA A 221 -21.87 -16.82 5.72
C ALA A 221 -21.12 -15.60 5.15
N PHE A 222 -19.91 -15.37 5.63
CA PHE A 222 -19.04 -14.28 5.19
C PHE A 222 -18.00 -14.85 4.21
N LEU A 223 -17.91 -14.23 3.04
CA LEU A 223 -16.92 -14.55 2.01
C LEU A 223 -16.13 -13.28 1.69
N ASN A 224 -14.82 -13.32 1.89
CA ASN A 224 -13.97 -12.15 1.67
C ASN A 224 -13.16 -12.24 0.37
N GLY A 225 -12.72 -13.45 0.04
CA GLY A 225 -11.90 -13.77 -1.12
C GLY A 225 -11.54 -15.25 -1.11
N PHE A 226 -10.92 -15.70 -2.19
CA PHE A 226 -10.52 -17.09 -2.33
C PHE A 226 -9.34 -17.26 -3.30
N GLU A 227 -8.68 -18.40 -3.19
CA GLU A 227 -7.62 -18.83 -4.10
C GLU A 227 -7.90 -20.24 -4.62
N VAL A 228 -7.82 -20.40 -5.95
CA VAL A 228 -7.86 -21.71 -6.61
C VAL A 228 -6.43 -22.22 -6.79
N ASP A 229 -6.18 -23.48 -6.46
CA ASP A 229 -4.90 -24.18 -6.60
C ASP A 229 -3.75 -23.58 -5.75
N ALA A 230 -4.09 -22.91 -4.66
CA ALA A 230 -3.15 -22.54 -3.60
C ALA A 230 -3.05 -23.63 -2.52
N PRO A 231 -1.93 -23.71 -1.77
CA PRO A 231 -1.89 -24.48 -0.53
C PRO A 231 -2.86 -23.94 0.52
N SER A 232 -3.24 -24.77 1.50
CA SER A 232 -4.00 -24.29 2.66
C SER A 232 -3.17 -23.30 3.50
N MET A 233 -3.81 -22.43 4.29
CA MET A 233 -3.08 -21.51 5.17
C MET A 233 -2.29 -22.24 6.26
N GLN A 234 -2.73 -23.44 6.67
CA GLN A 234 -2.00 -24.24 7.65
C GLN A 234 -0.66 -24.76 7.11
N ASN A 235 -0.46 -24.79 5.79
CA ASN A 235 0.76 -25.27 5.14
C ASN A 235 1.60 -24.14 4.53
N GLN A 236 1.34 -22.89 4.94
CA GLN A 236 2.08 -21.71 4.50
C GLN A 236 2.74 -21.02 5.69
N ILE A 237 3.83 -20.30 5.43
CA ILE A 237 4.42 -19.39 6.41
C ILE A 237 3.51 -18.18 6.65
N SER A 238 3.68 -17.50 7.78
CA SER A 238 2.97 -16.25 8.07
C SER A 238 3.90 -15.16 8.60
N PHE A 239 3.40 -13.92 8.59
CA PHE A 239 4.12 -12.72 9.08
C PHE A 239 5.57 -12.60 8.56
N PRO A 240 5.78 -12.61 7.23
CA PRO A 240 7.10 -12.55 6.62
C PRO A 240 7.79 -11.19 6.87
N THR A 241 9.10 -11.23 7.11
CA THR A 241 10.00 -10.06 7.11
C THR A 241 11.17 -10.38 6.18
N PRO A 242 11.57 -9.51 5.22
CA PRO A 242 10.96 -8.23 4.84
C PRO A 242 9.46 -8.32 4.53
N LYS A 243 8.69 -7.35 5.01
CA LYS A 243 7.24 -7.30 4.77
C LYS A 243 6.98 -7.10 3.28
N HIS A 244 5.93 -7.75 2.77
CA HIS A 244 5.47 -7.55 1.40
C HIS A 244 5.16 -6.06 1.14
N ARG A 245 5.69 -5.49 0.05
CA ARG A 245 5.63 -4.07 -0.35
C ARG A 245 6.45 -3.10 0.50
N ASP A 246 7.30 -3.56 1.40
CA ASP A 246 8.24 -2.67 2.08
C ASP A 246 9.37 -2.25 1.15
N GLU A 247 9.38 -0.97 0.77
CA GLU A 247 10.36 -0.41 -0.15
C GLU A 247 11.54 0.28 0.53
N ARG A 248 11.71 0.09 1.85
CA ARG A 248 12.68 0.83 2.67
C ARG A 248 13.47 -0.10 3.57
N ILE A 249 13.82 -1.28 3.07
CA ILE A 249 14.63 -2.25 3.80
C ILE A 249 16.06 -1.73 3.89
N GLU A 250 16.48 -1.35 5.09
CA GLU A 250 17.89 -1.11 5.37
C GLU A 250 18.62 -2.46 5.43
N VAL A 251 19.71 -2.58 4.67
CA VAL A 251 20.49 -3.83 4.54
C VAL A 251 21.79 -3.74 5.32
N ALA A 252 22.36 -4.90 5.65
CA ALA A 252 23.67 -4.99 6.26
C ALA A 252 24.79 -4.56 5.29
N ALA A 253 26.00 -4.37 5.80
CA ALA A 253 27.16 -3.93 5.02
C ALA A 253 27.58 -4.91 3.91
N ASP A 254 27.07 -6.14 3.93
CA ASP A 254 27.31 -7.18 2.93
C ASP A 254 26.15 -7.31 1.92
N ASP A 255 25.35 -6.25 1.77
CA ASP A 255 24.24 -6.16 0.82
C ASP A 255 23.22 -7.29 0.97
N SER A 256 22.88 -7.60 2.22
CA SER A 256 21.95 -8.67 2.57
C SER A 256 20.95 -8.26 3.65
N VAL A 257 19.84 -9.00 3.72
CA VAL A 257 18.89 -8.94 4.83
C VAL A 257 18.61 -10.35 5.35
N THR A 258 18.43 -10.48 6.66
CA THR A 258 17.91 -11.73 7.25
C THR A 258 16.40 -11.72 7.11
N ALA A 259 15.87 -12.62 6.30
CA ALA A 259 14.45 -12.87 6.25
C ALA A 259 14.00 -13.76 7.42
N THR A 260 12.83 -13.48 7.97
CA THR A 260 12.20 -14.24 9.04
C THR A 260 10.72 -14.46 8.75
N TRP A 261 10.15 -15.51 9.33
CA TRP A 261 8.74 -15.83 9.21
C TRP A 261 8.26 -16.59 10.45
N GLN A 262 6.95 -16.77 10.57
CA GLN A 262 6.35 -17.71 11.50
C GLN A 262 6.08 -19.04 10.80
N ALA A 263 6.38 -20.13 11.50
CA ALA A 263 6.14 -21.47 11.03
C ALA A 263 4.62 -21.73 10.82
N PRO A 264 4.24 -22.60 9.87
CA PRO A 264 2.86 -23.05 9.73
C PRO A 264 2.33 -23.70 11.01
N ALA A 265 1.01 -23.69 11.23
CA ALA A 265 0.43 -24.38 12.38
C ALA A 265 0.64 -25.90 12.36
N SER A 266 0.89 -26.49 11.18
CA SER A 266 1.17 -27.93 10.99
C SER A 266 2.66 -28.30 11.08
N ALA A 267 3.53 -27.39 11.55
CA ALA A 267 4.98 -27.41 11.33
C ALA A 267 5.82 -28.51 12.01
N GLU A 268 5.26 -29.62 12.50
CA GLU A 268 6.10 -30.65 13.10
C GLU A 268 7.04 -31.27 12.05
N GLY A 269 8.36 -31.07 12.23
CA GLY A 269 9.40 -31.61 11.34
C GLY A 269 9.47 -30.99 9.94
N VAL A 270 8.82 -29.84 9.69
CA VAL A 270 8.86 -29.20 8.36
C VAL A 270 10.22 -28.54 8.09
N LYS A 271 10.56 -28.45 6.81
CA LYS A 271 11.74 -27.71 6.31
C LYS A 271 11.29 -26.60 5.38
N TYR A 272 12.18 -25.67 5.07
CA TYR A 272 11.90 -24.55 4.18
C TYR A 272 12.89 -24.48 3.03
N ASN A 273 12.37 -24.17 1.83
CA ASN A 273 13.17 -23.77 0.69
C ASN A 273 12.91 -22.28 0.43
N VAL A 274 13.97 -21.48 0.42
CA VAL A 274 13.89 -20.03 0.30
C VAL A 274 14.41 -19.60 -1.06
N TYR A 275 13.70 -18.68 -1.70
CA TYR A 275 14.00 -18.19 -3.03
C TYR A 275 14.03 -16.66 -3.05
N LEU A 276 14.86 -16.12 -3.95
CA LEU A 276 15.01 -14.69 -4.21
C LEU A 276 15.18 -14.48 -5.72
N GLY A 277 14.64 -13.39 -6.24
CA GLY A 277 14.86 -12.95 -7.61
C GLY A 277 14.46 -11.49 -7.80
N THR A 278 14.68 -10.96 -9.00
CA THR A 278 14.25 -9.61 -9.39
C THR A 278 12.98 -9.62 -10.24
N SER A 279 12.38 -10.80 -10.42
CA SER A 279 11.09 -11.03 -11.06
C SER A 279 10.26 -11.98 -10.20
N GLN A 280 8.93 -11.77 -10.18
CA GLN A 280 7.99 -12.65 -9.48
C GLN A 280 7.96 -14.08 -10.07
N THR A 281 8.32 -14.24 -11.34
CA THR A 281 8.27 -15.54 -12.06
C THR A 281 9.62 -16.22 -12.20
N ASP A 282 10.73 -15.53 -11.92
CA ASP A 282 12.09 -16.06 -12.01
C ASP A 282 12.79 -15.93 -10.66
N LEU A 283 12.48 -16.86 -9.75
CA LEU A 283 13.05 -16.94 -8.42
C LEU A 283 14.11 -18.04 -8.34
N LYS A 284 15.27 -17.72 -7.78
CA LYS A 284 16.38 -18.65 -7.59
C LYS A 284 16.48 -19.06 -6.13
N SER A 285 16.76 -20.33 -5.91
CA SER A 285 16.92 -20.85 -4.55
C SER A 285 18.16 -20.23 -3.90
N VAL A 286 17.98 -19.67 -2.70
CA VAL A 286 19.07 -19.10 -1.87
C VAL A 286 19.34 -19.95 -0.63
N ALA A 287 18.38 -20.75 -0.19
CA ALA A 287 18.55 -21.76 0.84
C ALA A 287 17.60 -22.95 0.59
N LYS A 288 18.02 -24.17 0.93
CA LYS A 288 17.19 -25.37 0.81
C LYS A 288 17.23 -26.20 2.09
N GLY A 289 16.09 -26.77 2.44
CA GLY A 289 15.97 -27.69 3.57
C GLY A 289 16.28 -27.07 4.93
N VAL A 290 16.14 -25.75 5.09
CA VAL A 290 16.42 -25.09 6.37
C VAL A 290 15.33 -25.43 7.39
N THR A 291 15.72 -25.65 8.65
CA THR A 291 14.80 -25.95 9.76
C THR A 291 14.41 -24.70 10.53
N GLU A 292 15.27 -23.69 10.52
CA GLU A 292 15.02 -22.39 11.15
C GLU A 292 13.98 -21.60 10.38
N THR A 293 13.21 -20.76 11.08
CA THR A 293 12.26 -19.82 10.46
C THR A 293 12.93 -18.52 10.02
N SER A 294 14.16 -18.64 9.53
CA SER A 294 14.96 -17.54 9.01
C SER A 294 15.93 -17.99 7.93
N ALA A 295 16.27 -17.09 7.02
CA ALA A 295 17.30 -17.30 6.01
C ALA A 295 17.87 -15.96 5.53
N LYS A 296 19.12 -15.98 5.08
CA LYS A 296 19.76 -14.81 4.48
C LYS A 296 19.29 -14.61 3.04
N LEU A 297 18.93 -13.38 2.67
CA LEU A 297 18.68 -12.94 1.29
C LEU A 297 19.87 -12.08 0.83
N PRO A 298 20.77 -12.62 -0.01
CA PRO A 298 22.00 -11.93 -0.43
C PRO A 298 21.85 -11.14 -1.74
N GLY A 299 22.86 -10.34 -2.08
CA GLY A 299 23.01 -9.74 -3.42
C GLY A 299 22.01 -8.62 -3.69
N LEU A 300 21.63 -7.88 -2.65
CA LEU A 300 20.66 -6.80 -2.73
C LEU A 300 21.30 -5.51 -3.25
N ASN A 301 20.51 -4.64 -3.86
CA ASN A 301 20.96 -3.32 -4.27
C ASN A 301 19.80 -2.31 -4.22
N THR A 302 20.10 -1.03 -4.36
CA THR A 302 19.10 0.05 -4.23
C THR A 302 18.29 0.32 -5.50
N VAL A 303 18.62 -0.32 -6.62
CA VAL A 303 18.01 -0.07 -7.93
C VAL A 303 16.87 -1.05 -8.18
N ASP A 304 17.11 -2.32 -7.89
CA ASP A 304 16.21 -3.41 -8.23
C ASP A 304 15.01 -3.52 -7.29
N SER A 305 13.99 -4.19 -7.82
CA SER A 305 12.86 -4.71 -7.06
C SER A 305 13.14 -6.17 -6.73
N PHE A 306 13.00 -6.58 -5.48
CA PHE A 306 13.25 -7.94 -5.08
C PHE A 306 11.95 -8.66 -4.75
N TYR A 307 11.90 -9.92 -5.16
CA TYR A 307 10.83 -10.86 -4.91
C TYR A 307 11.40 -12.06 -4.19
N TRP A 308 10.76 -12.49 -3.12
CA TRP A 308 11.21 -13.65 -2.35
C TRP A 308 10.04 -14.55 -1.97
N ARG A 309 10.33 -15.82 -1.73
CA ARG A 309 9.32 -16.83 -1.43
C ARG A 309 9.91 -17.86 -0.48
N VAL A 310 9.05 -18.43 0.37
CA VAL A 310 9.38 -19.57 1.21
C VAL A 310 8.42 -20.70 0.91
N ASP A 311 8.95 -21.81 0.41
CA ASP A 311 8.18 -23.04 0.22
C ASP A 311 8.32 -23.91 1.48
N VAL A 312 7.21 -24.48 1.93
CA VAL A 312 7.17 -25.38 3.09
C VAL A 312 7.28 -26.81 2.60
N VAL A 313 8.24 -27.56 3.14
CA VAL A 313 8.47 -28.98 2.82
C VAL A 313 8.04 -29.82 4.01
N SER A 314 7.04 -30.68 3.82
CA SER A 314 6.55 -31.63 4.83
C SER A 314 6.56 -33.03 4.24
N GLY A 315 7.44 -33.89 4.77
CA GLY A 315 7.71 -35.20 4.18
C GLY A 315 8.22 -35.08 2.73
N SER A 316 7.51 -35.70 1.79
CA SER A 316 7.78 -35.62 0.35
C SER A 316 7.06 -34.47 -0.36
N THR A 317 6.15 -33.77 0.33
CA THR A 317 5.32 -32.72 -0.27
C THR A 317 5.98 -31.35 -0.09
N THR A 318 6.01 -30.56 -1.17
CA THR A 318 6.42 -29.15 -1.14
C THR A 318 5.22 -28.26 -1.42
N TYR A 319 4.88 -27.41 -0.46
CA TYR A 319 3.85 -26.38 -0.60
C TYR A 319 4.49 -25.07 -1.04
N THR A 320 4.23 -24.68 -2.28
CA THR A 320 4.75 -23.43 -2.85
C THR A 320 4.18 -22.21 -2.13
N GLY A 321 5.05 -21.34 -1.61
CA GLY A 321 4.63 -20.17 -0.84
C GLY A 321 4.13 -19.01 -1.69
N ARG A 322 3.67 -17.97 -1.00
CA ARG A 322 3.38 -16.65 -1.62
C ARG A 322 4.69 -15.93 -1.94
N VAL A 323 4.68 -15.18 -3.05
CA VAL A 323 5.79 -14.30 -3.42
C VAL A 323 5.61 -12.96 -2.72
N PHE A 324 6.65 -12.53 -2.01
CA PHE A 324 6.72 -11.25 -1.31
C PHE A 324 7.63 -10.28 -2.05
N PHE A 325 7.19 -9.04 -2.20
CA PHE A 325 7.97 -7.98 -2.85
C PHE A 325 8.59 -7.05 -1.81
N PHE A 326 9.82 -6.59 -2.02
CA PHE A 326 10.45 -5.52 -1.22
C PHE A 326 11.49 -4.75 -2.03
N ARG A 327 11.96 -3.62 -1.49
CA ARG A 327 13.11 -2.87 -2.02
C ARG A 327 14.02 -2.39 -0.90
N VAL A 328 15.29 -2.20 -1.25
CA VAL A 328 16.30 -1.65 -0.34
C VAL A 328 16.12 -0.13 -0.21
N ALA A 329 16.29 0.38 1.01
CA ALA A 329 16.24 1.80 1.30
C ALA A 329 17.33 2.56 0.54
N GLN A 330 16.95 3.66 -0.12
CA GLN A 330 17.89 4.56 -0.76
C GLN A 330 17.49 6.00 -0.46
N LEU A 331 18.43 6.79 0.06
CA LEU A 331 18.19 8.21 0.37
C LEU A 331 17.60 8.92 -0.85
N ALA A 332 16.51 9.66 -0.66
CA ALA A 332 15.76 10.42 -1.66
C ALA A 332 16.70 11.26 -2.55
N PHE A 333 17.71 11.86 -1.92
CA PHE A 333 18.84 12.54 -2.52
C PHE A 333 19.97 12.65 -1.47
N PRO A 334 21.23 12.93 -1.87
CA PRO A 334 22.31 13.18 -0.91
C PRO A 334 21.95 14.30 0.07
N GLY A 335 22.01 14.02 1.37
CA GLY A 335 21.62 14.95 2.44
C GLY A 335 20.13 14.93 2.82
N ALA A 336 19.34 14.00 2.27
CA ALA A 336 18.00 13.72 2.80
C ALA A 336 18.12 13.12 4.22
N GLU A 337 17.38 13.66 5.16
CA GLU A 337 17.39 13.28 6.59
C GLU A 337 15.93 13.11 7.07
N GLY A 338 15.74 12.61 8.29
CA GLY A 338 14.41 12.46 8.89
C GLY A 338 13.61 11.26 8.37
N TRP A 339 12.31 11.25 8.65
CA TRP A 339 11.41 10.13 8.36
C TRP A 339 10.96 10.00 6.90
N GLY A 340 11.08 11.08 6.11
CA GLY A 340 10.86 11.11 4.67
C GLY A 340 12.11 10.82 3.84
N ARG A 341 13.27 10.56 4.48
CA ARG A 341 14.58 10.46 3.81
C ARG A 341 14.67 9.38 2.75
N PHE A 342 13.82 8.36 2.80
CA PHE A 342 13.78 7.26 1.84
C PHE A 342 12.58 7.33 0.88
N ALA A 343 12.00 8.51 0.68
CA ALA A 343 11.06 8.72 -0.42
C ALA A 343 11.71 8.28 -1.74
N ARG A 344 11.06 7.38 -2.48
CA ARG A 344 11.60 6.87 -3.75
C ARG A 344 11.60 7.95 -4.83
N GLY A 345 10.57 8.79 -4.85
CA GLY A 345 10.34 9.72 -5.96
C GLY A 345 10.16 8.98 -7.29
N GLY A 346 10.53 9.63 -8.38
CA GLY A 346 10.33 9.12 -9.75
C GLY A 346 11.38 8.14 -10.28
N ARG A 347 12.17 7.49 -9.42
CA ARG A 347 13.27 6.61 -9.87
C ARG A 347 12.78 5.45 -10.74
N GLY A 348 13.49 5.23 -11.86
CA GLY A 348 13.12 4.26 -12.89
C GLY A 348 11.92 4.69 -13.74
N GLY A 349 11.40 5.90 -13.51
CA GLY A 349 10.26 6.46 -14.20
C GLY A 349 10.61 7.31 -15.42
N LYS A 350 9.57 7.91 -16.01
CA LYS A 350 9.71 8.82 -17.16
C LYS A 350 10.28 10.17 -16.71
N VAL A 351 11.07 10.81 -17.56
CA VAL A 351 11.40 12.24 -17.40
C VAL A 351 10.35 13.05 -18.14
N ILE A 352 9.65 13.94 -17.44
CA ILE A 352 8.67 14.87 -18.01
C ILE A 352 9.22 16.27 -17.91
N LYS A 353 9.27 16.97 -19.05
CA LYS A 353 9.78 18.33 -19.14
C LYS A 353 8.64 19.34 -19.11
N VAL A 354 8.73 20.31 -18.21
CA VAL A 354 7.90 21.50 -18.23
C VAL A 354 8.57 22.52 -19.16
N THR A 355 7.90 22.81 -20.27
CA THR A 355 8.35 23.70 -21.35
C THR A 355 7.47 24.94 -21.50
N SER A 356 6.38 25.03 -20.73
CA SER A 356 5.45 26.15 -20.73
C SER A 356 5.15 26.63 -19.31
N LEU A 357 4.92 27.94 -19.16
CA LEU A 357 4.46 28.56 -17.91
C LEU A 357 2.93 28.61 -17.78
N GLU A 358 2.22 28.16 -18.81
CA GLU A 358 0.75 28.09 -18.82
C GLU A 358 0.23 27.05 -17.82
N ASP A 359 -0.95 27.31 -17.26
CA ASP A 359 -1.64 26.40 -16.35
C ASP A 359 -2.79 25.66 -17.04
N THR A 360 -2.46 24.68 -17.88
CA THR A 360 -3.43 23.85 -18.62
C THR A 360 -3.15 22.36 -18.43
N GLU A 361 -4.07 21.50 -18.85
CA GLU A 361 -3.87 20.04 -18.83
C GLU A 361 -3.05 19.52 -20.03
N ALA A 362 -2.51 20.39 -20.88
CA ALA A 362 -1.71 20.00 -22.03
C ALA A 362 -0.29 19.57 -21.63
N GLU A 363 0.29 18.63 -22.38
CA GLU A 363 1.68 18.23 -22.22
C GLU A 363 2.64 19.44 -22.30
N GLY A 364 3.69 19.42 -21.50
CA GLY A 364 4.64 20.54 -21.37
C GLY A 364 4.30 21.53 -20.25
N THR A 365 3.13 21.45 -19.61
CA THR A 365 2.81 22.25 -18.41
C THR A 365 3.13 21.51 -17.11
N LEU A 366 3.28 22.27 -16.02
CA LEU A 366 3.43 21.69 -14.68
C LEU A 366 2.18 20.92 -14.24
N ARG A 367 0.98 21.42 -14.57
CA ARG A 367 -0.28 20.76 -14.22
C ARG A 367 -0.38 19.39 -14.87
N TYR A 368 -0.09 19.28 -16.17
CA TYR A 368 -0.05 17.98 -16.84
C TYR A 368 0.92 17.01 -16.13
N ALA A 369 2.14 17.46 -15.88
CA ALA A 369 3.19 16.63 -15.28
C ALA A 369 2.80 16.11 -13.88
N LEU A 370 2.03 16.88 -13.11
CA LEU A 370 1.67 16.55 -11.73
C LEU A 370 0.33 15.84 -11.58
N THR A 371 -0.70 16.20 -12.37
CA THR A 371 -2.08 15.72 -12.15
C THR A 371 -2.59 14.78 -13.25
N ILE A 372 -2.08 14.92 -14.48
CA ILE A 372 -2.56 14.15 -15.63
C ILE A 372 -1.67 12.95 -15.92
N ALA A 373 -0.36 13.17 -16.03
CA ALA A 373 0.61 12.10 -16.24
C ALA A 373 0.54 11.05 -15.11
N LYS A 374 0.73 9.77 -15.47
CA LYS A 374 0.63 8.62 -14.55
C LYS A 374 1.92 7.83 -14.47
N GLY A 375 2.07 7.12 -13.36
CA GLY A 375 3.22 6.27 -13.07
C GLY A 375 4.45 7.04 -12.59
N PRO A 376 5.54 6.32 -12.24
CA PRO A 376 6.75 6.93 -11.72
C PRO A 376 7.32 7.97 -12.69
N ARG A 377 7.65 9.17 -12.19
CA ARG A 377 8.11 10.27 -13.04
C ARG A 377 8.98 11.29 -12.32
N ILE A 378 9.97 11.80 -13.06
CA ILE A 378 10.83 12.91 -12.67
C ILE A 378 10.43 14.12 -13.52
N VAL A 379 9.91 15.15 -12.86
CA VAL A 379 9.49 16.40 -13.48
C VAL A 379 10.65 17.39 -13.40
N VAL A 380 11.11 17.84 -14.57
CA VAL A 380 12.19 18.82 -14.75
C VAL A 380 11.68 20.02 -15.54
N PHE A 381 12.40 21.13 -15.49
CA PHE A 381 11.97 22.40 -16.08
C PHE A 381 12.98 22.87 -17.13
N ASP A 382 12.51 23.08 -18.36
CA ASP A 382 13.26 23.73 -19.44
C ASP A 382 12.99 25.26 -19.45
N VAL A 383 12.00 25.74 -18.70
CA VAL A 383 11.63 27.15 -18.53
C VAL A 383 11.69 27.62 -17.08
N GLY A 384 11.98 28.90 -16.87
CA GLY A 384 11.98 29.59 -15.58
C GLY A 384 11.01 30.75 -15.61
N GLY A 385 10.42 31.11 -14.47
CA GLY A 385 9.41 32.17 -14.40
C GLY A 385 8.29 31.89 -13.41
N VAL A 386 7.16 32.58 -13.63
CA VAL A 386 5.96 32.49 -12.79
C VAL A 386 4.91 31.67 -13.51
N ILE A 387 4.39 30.63 -12.84
CA ILE A 387 3.21 29.88 -13.27
C ILE A 387 2.03 30.39 -12.45
N THR A 388 1.09 31.07 -13.09
CA THR A 388 -0.14 31.57 -12.44
C THR A 388 -1.22 30.53 -12.52
N THR A 389 -1.57 29.94 -11.38
CA THR A 389 -2.48 28.81 -11.33
C THR A 389 -3.94 29.25 -11.25
N THR A 390 -4.77 28.63 -12.07
CA THR A 390 -6.23 28.83 -12.18
C THR A 390 -7.00 28.08 -11.10
N SER A 391 -6.43 27.00 -10.56
CA SER A 391 -7.01 26.17 -9.50
C SER A 391 -5.92 25.46 -8.70
N ARG A 392 -6.26 24.95 -7.50
CA ARG A 392 -5.33 24.19 -6.64
C ARG A 392 -4.75 22.99 -7.41
N MET A 393 -3.42 22.85 -7.41
CA MET A 393 -2.73 21.66 -7.90
C MET A 393 -2.49 20.68 -6.75
N SER A 394 -3.44 19.74 -6.58
CA SER A 394 -3.36 18.67 -5.58
C SER A 394 -2.79 17.40 -6.22
N VAL A 395 -1.59 17.02 -5.82
CA VAL A 395 -0.96 15.75 -6.23
C VAL A 395 -1.43 14.63 -5.31
N ASN A 396 -2.02 13.59 -5.86
CA ASN A 396 -2.58 12.44 -5.13
C ASN A 396 -2.10 11.08 -5.68
N ASP A 397 -0.99 11.10 -6.42
CA ASP A 397 -0.38 9.94 -7.05
C ASP A 397 0.91 9.55 -6.30
N GLN A 398 1.62 8.54 -6.79
CA GLN A 398 2.84 8.02 -6.17
C GLN A 398 4.07 8.15 -7.07
N TYR A 399 5.26 8.09 -6.46
CA TYR A 399 6.55 8.00 -7.15
C TYR A 399 6.86 9.21 -8.05
N ILE A 400 6.86 10.41 -7.47
CA ILE A 400 7.11 11.66 -8.21
C ILE A 400 8.30 12.40 -7.63
N THR A 401 9.22 12.81 -8.49
CA THR A 401 10.25 13.80 -8.15
C THR A 401 9.97 15.09 -8.90
N LEU A 402 9.70 16.19 -8.19
CA LEU A 402 9.65 17.53 -8.75
C LEU A 402 10.98 18.24 -8.49
N ALA A 403 11.80 18.34 -9.52
CA ALA A 403 13.16 18.83 -9.45
C ALA A 403 13.25 20.32 -9.83
N GLY A 404 12.76 21.21 -8.97
CA GLY A 404 12.72 22.66 -9.21
C GLY A 404 14.09 23.29 -9.48
N GLN A 405 15.20 22.66 -9.02
CA GLN A 405 16.56 23.12 -9.28
C GLN A 405 16.98 23.03 -10.75
N THR A 406 16.20 22.35 -11.60
CA THR A 406 16.48 22.25 -13.03
C THR A 406 16.03 23.48 -13.81
N ALA A 407 15.14 24.30 -13.25
CA ALA A 407 14.64 25.48 -13.92
C ALA A 407 15.74 26.53 -14.15
N PRO A 408 15.83 27.13 -15.35
CA PRO A 408 16.83 28.13 -15.66
C PRO A 408 16.64 29.46 -14.92
N GLY A 409 17.68 30.28 -14.93
CA GLY A 409 17.66 31.64 -14.40
C GLY A 409 17.36 31.68 -12.91
N LYS A 410 16.28 32.39 -12.54
CA LYS A 410 15.87 32.53 -11.14
C LYS A 410 15.04 31.36 -10.64
N GLY A 411 14.69 30.37 -11.47
CA GLY A 411 13.85 29.22 -11.10
C GLY A 411 12.35 29.45 -11.33
N ILE A 412 11.52 28.60 -10.71
CA ILE A 412 10.05 28.61 -10.84
C ILE A 412 9.36 29.16 -9.59
N VAL A 413 8.34 29.99 -9.80
CA VAL A 413 7.41 30.47 -8.78
C VAL A 413 5.99 30.08 -9.16
N ILE A 414 5.23 29.53 -8.21
CA ILE A 414 3.80 29.27 -8.34
C ILE A 414 3.04 30.40 -7.67
N GLN A 415 2.10 31.02 -8.38
CA GLN A 415 1.25 32.10 -7.88
C GLN A 415 -0.25 31.76 -8.07
N GLY A 416 -1.13 32.45 -7.35
CA GLY A 416 -2.58 32.24 -7.42
C GLY A 416 -3.06 31.20 -6.43
N ASN A 417 -3.33 30.00 -6.92
CA ASN A 417 -3.77 28.86 -6.15
C ASN A 417 -2.57 28.00 -5.66
N PRO A 418 -2.78 27.15 -4.64
CA PRO A 418 -1.70 26.41 -4.00
C PRO A 418 -1.27 25.16 -4.78
N LEU A 419 -0.02 24.74 -4.54
CA LEU A 419 0.56 23.48 -5.00
C LEU A 419 0.88 22.61 -3.79
N GLY A 420 0.39 21.38 -3.74
CA GLY A 420 0.68 20.48 -2.62
C GLY A 420 0.26 19.04 -2.88
N LEU A 421 0.42 18.21 -1.86
CA LEU A 421 0.03 16.82 -1.88
C LEU A 421 -1.28 16.62 -1.11
N THR A 422 -2.08 15.66 -1.57
CA THR A 422 -3.26 15.15 -0.85
C THR A 422 -3.31 13.64 -1.01
N GLY A 423 -2.95 12.90 0.04
CA GLY A 423 -2.92 11.43 0.00
C GLY A 423 -1.83 10.82 -0.92
N ALA A 424 -0.79 11.58 -1.28
CA ALA A 424 0.28 11.09 -2.15
C ALA A 424 1.29 10.22 -1.40
N SER A 425 2.05 9.38 -2.10
CA SER A 425 3.14 8.61 -1.48
C SER A 425 4.43 8.64 -2.30
N ASP A 426 5.59 8.55 -1.63
CA ASP A 426 6.90 8.52 -2.29
C ASP A 426 7.18 9.75 -3.16
N ILE A 427 7.01 10.93 -2.58
CA ILE A 427 7.15 12.21 -3.29
C ILE A 427 8.39 12.96 -2.82
N ILE A 428 9.14 13.49 -3.78
CA ILE A 428 10.28 14.38 -3.55
C ILE A 428 9.99 15.70 -4.24
N PHE A 429 9.74 16.78 -3.49
CA PHE A 429 9.73 18.14 -4.07
C PHE A 429 10.94 18.91 -3.58
N ARG A 430 11.68 19.52 -4.52
CA ARG A 430 12.81 20.37 -4.16
C ARG A 430 12.82 21.68 -4.90
N HIS A 431 13.35 22.72 -4.24
CA HIS A 431 13.63 24.03 -4.84
C HIS A 431 12.42 24.73 -5.48
N MET A 432 11.21 24.41 -5.04
CA MET A 432 9.98 25.07 -5.50
C MET A 432 9.70 26.33 -4.68
N ARG A 433 9.11 27.35 -5.32
CA ARG A 433 8.64 28.56 -4.62
C ARG A 433 7.15 28.74 -4.84
N VAL A 434 6.42 29.01 -3.76
CA VAL A 434 4.97 29.27 -3.80
C VAL A 434 4.70 30.63 -3.17
N ARG A 435 4.04 31.50 -3.93
CA ARG A 435 3.69 32.89 -3.60
C ARG A 435 2.26 33.18 -4.06
N PRO A 436 1.23 32.65 -3.38
CA PRO A 436 -0.16 32.78 -3.85
C PRO A 436 -0.59 34.24 -4.05
N GLY A 437 -0.25 35.10 -3.08
CA GLY A 437 -0.66 36.50 -3.06
C GLY A 437 -2.19 36.63 -3.00
N LYS A 438 -2.72 37.73 -3.55
CA LYS A 438 -4.17 37.97 -3.66
C LYS A 438 -4.77 37.54 -5.00
N VAL A 439 -4.00 36.85 -5.85
CA VAL A 439 -4.37 36.60 -7.25
C VAL A 439 -5.63 35.74 -7.40
N SER A 440 -5.86 34.79 -6.51
CA SER A 440 -7.08 33.96 -6.52
C SER A 440 -8.33 34.70 -6.01
N GLY A 441 -8.17 35.83 -5.33
CA GLY A 441 -9.24 36.52 -4.59
C GLY A 441 -9.78 35.73 -3.39
N GLN A 442 -9.19 34.59 -3.05
CA GLN A 442 -9.63 33.70 -1.98
C GLN A 442 -8.63 33.67 -0.83
N THR A 443 -9.10 33.28 0.35
CA THR A 443 -8.22 32.85 1.45
C THR A 443 -7.58 31.52 1.08
N ILE A 444 -6.26 31.52 0.93
CA ILE A 444 -5.48 30.41 0.36
C ILE A 444 -4.22 30.13 1.19
N ASP A 445 -3.99 28.84 1.43
CA ASP A 445 -2.80 28.24 2.03
C ASP A 445 -1.61 28.20 1.04
N GLY A 446 -0.42 27.84 1.49
CA GLY A 446 0.77 27.70 0.63
C GLY A 446 0.92 26.32 0.00
N MET A 447 1.74 25.46 0.61
CA MET A 447 1.95 24.08 0.18
C MET A 447 1.56 23.10 1.28
N GLY A 448 1.52 21.81 0.98
CA GLY A 448 1.29 20.83 2.03
C GLY A 448 1.58 19.39 1.64
N MET A 449 1.58 18.54 2.65
CA MET A 449 1.72 17.07 2.57
C MET A 449 0.51 16.37 3.20
N GLN A 450 -0.69 16.93 3.03
CA GLN A 450 -1.88 16.41 3.71
C GLN A 450 -2.09 14.92 3.37
N GLY A 451 -2.31 14.09 4.39
CA GLY A 451 -2.57 12.65 4.22
C GLY A 451 -1.45 11.86 3.54
N SER A 452 -0.27 12.45 3.34
CA SER A 452 0.76 11.88 2.46
C SER A 452 1.78 11.04 3.23
N ASN A 453 2.43 10.09 2.56
CA ASN A 453 3.35 9.15 3.19
C ASN A 453 4.67 8.98 2.42
N HIS A 454 5.77 8.90 3.16
CA HIS A 454 7.13 8.85 2.61
C HIS A 454 7.38 10.00 1.63
N CYS A 455 7.17 11.22 2.11
CA CYS A 455 7.35 12.43 1.32
C CYS A 455 8.41 13.34 1.93
N ILE A 456 9.17 14.01 1.06
CA ILE A 456 10.19 14.98 1.47
C ILE A 456 10.08 16.27 0.65
N PHE A 457 9.96 17.40 1.35
CA PHE A 457 10.10 18.74 0.79
C PHE A 457 11.41 19.31 1.30
N ASP A 458 12.30 19.67 0.36
CA ASP A 458 13.62 20.20 0.66
C ASP A 458 13.92 21.47 -0.14
N ARG A 459 14.39 22.53 0.55
CA ARG A 459 14.73 23.83 -0.08
C ARG A 459 13.57 24.47 -0.85
N CYS A 460 12.34 24.13 -0.50
CA CYS A 460 11.16 24.84 -0.94
C CYS A 460 11.00 26.15 -0.16
N SER A 461 10.33 27.12 -0.77
CA SER A 461 10.06 28.41 -0.14
C SER A 461 8.60 28.80 -0.29
N MET A 462 7.93 29.09 0.81
CA MET A 462 6.56 29.59 0.85
C MET A 462 6.51 30.99 1.44
N GLY A 463 5.64 31.83 0.91
CA GLY A 463 5.44 33.19 1.38
C GLY A 463 4.21 33.80 0.72
N TRP A 464 3.82 34.98 1.19
CA TRP A 464 2.65 35.71 0.69
C TRP A 464 1.35 34.89 0.69
N THR A 465 1.19 33.99 1.67
CA THR A 465 -0.05 33.24 1.90
C THR A 465 -1.02 34.04 2.76
N ILE A 466 -2.31 33.76 2.67
CA ILE A 466 -3.34 34.47 3.46
C ILE A 466 -3.78 33.64 4.67
N ASP A 467 -3.79 32.32 4.53
CA ASP A 467 -3.91 31.39 5.67
C ASP A 467 -2.51 30.81 6.00
N GLU A 468 -2.42 29.52 6.27
CA GLU A 468 -1.18 28.84 6.62
C GLU A 468 -0.27 28.55 5.41
N ALA A 469 1.04 28.81 5.55
CA ALA A 469 2.00 28.60 4.46
C ALA A 469 2.35 27.11 4.23
N PHE A 470 2.27 26.28 5.27
CA PHE A 470 2.48 24.84 5.16
C PHE A 470 1.53 24.02 6.03
N SER A 471 0.96 22.95 5.47
CA SER A 471 0.14 21.98 6.20
C SER A 471 0.60 20.54 5.96
N SER A 472 0.73 19.75 7.03
CA SER A 472 0.98 18.30 6.94
C SER A 472 0.03 17.48 7.82
N ARG A 473 -1.20 17.97 7.99
CA ARG A 473 -2.23 17.25 8.75
C ARG A 473 -2.45 15.84 8.19
N SER A 474 -2.60 14.89 9.10
CA SER A 474 -2.83 13.47 8.79
C SER A 474 -1.75 12.84 7.91
N ALA A 475 -0.59 13.49 7.72
CA ALA A 475 0.56 12.87 7.07
C ALA A 475 1.06 11.67 7.91
N TRP A 476 1.84 10.81 7.26
CA TRP A 476 2.44 9.64 7.90
C TRP A 476 3.93 9.86 8.09
N ASN A 477 4.78 9.28 7.23
CA ASN A 477 6.23 9.36 7.33
C ASN A 477 6.75 10.51 6.46
N ILE A 478 7.07 11.67 7.03
CA ILE A 478 7.43 12.85 6.22
C ILE A 478 8.66 13.62 6.72
N THR A 479 9.25 14.40 5.81
CA THR A 479 10.29 15.38 6.13
C THR A 479 10.08 16.71 5.46
N PHE A 480 10.17 17.77 6.24
CA PHE A 480 10.24 19.15 5.80
C PHE A 480 11.58 19.74 6.27
N GLN A 481 12.57 19.74 5.38
CA GLN A 481 13.93 20.15 5.70
C GLN A 481 14.46 21.33 4.88
N ARG A 482 15.25 22.20 5.52
CA ARG A 482 15.96 23.30 4.84
C ARG A 482 15.06 24.18 3.96
N ASN A 483 13.78 24.28 4.34
CA ASN A 483 12.81 25.11 3.67
C ASN A 483 12.73 26.49 4.31
N MET A 484 12.06 27.39 3.61
CA MET A 484 11.82 28.75 4.09
C MET A 484 10.32 29.05 4.06
N ILE A 485 9.79 29.51 5.19
CA ILE A 485 8.47 30.12 5.28
C ILE A 485 8.70 31.56 5.71
N SER A 486 8.39 32.52 4.85
CA SER A 486 8.63 33.92 5.17
C SER A 486 7.59 34.84 4.57
N GLU A 487 7.24 35.88 5.33
CA GLU A 487 6.31 36.93 4.92
C GLU A 487 4.93 36.40 4.47
N PRO A 488 4.26 35.51 5.23
CA PRO A 488 2.83 35.33 5.01
C PRO A 488 2.12 36.69 5.15
N LEU A 489 1.10 36.96 4.34
CA LEU A 489 0.41 38.25 4.33
C LEU A 489 -0.42 38.37 5.61
N ASN A 490 -0.02 39.29 6.49
CA ASN A 490 -0.58 39.32 7.84
C ASN A 490 -2.02 39.85 7.88
N VAL A 491 -2.27 41.05 7.36
CA VAL A 491 -3.61 41.67 7.31
C VAL A 491 -4.09 41.66 5.86
N ALA A 492 -4.64 40.52 5.42
CA ALA A 492 -4.95 40.26 4.02
C ALA A 492 -6.40 39.92 3.70
N GLY A 493 -7.32 40.06 4.68
CA GLY A 493 -8.75 39.81 4.48
C GLY A 493 -9.12 38.33 4.53
N HIS A 494 -8.66 37.62 5.58
CA HIS A 494 -9.00 36.22 5.77
C HIS A 494 -10.52 36.04 5.99
N LYS A 495 -11.16 35.19 5.19
CA LYS A 495 -12.64 35.07 5.09
C LYS A 495 -13.36 34.75 6.41
N ASN A 496 -12.69 34.06 7.33
CA ASN A 496 -13.25 33.65 8.62
C ASN A 496 -13.06 34.67 9.75
N TYR A 497 -12.40 35.81 9.50
CA TYR A 497 -12.09 36.79 10.53
C TYR A 497 -12.51 38.21 10.12
N PRO A 498 -12.77 39.10 11.09
CA PRO A 498 -13.05 40.51 10.81
C PRO A 498 -11.92 41.17 10.00
N ASN A 499 -12.29 42.17 9.20
CA ASN A 499 -11.31 42.98 8.48
C ASN A 499 -10.29 43.60 9.45
N GLY A 500 -9.02 43.65 9.05
CA GLY A 500 -7.93 44.12 9.92
C GLY A 500 -7.29 43.03 10.79
N THR A 501 -7.85 41.82 10.86
CA THR A 501 -7.27 40.73 11.65
C THR A 501 -5.95 40.25 11.05
N ALA A 502 -4.92 40.20 11.90
CA ALA A 502 -3.62 39.61 11.62
C ALA A 502 -3.74 38.07 11.62
N HIS A 503 -3.41 37.41 10.50
CA HIS A 503 -3.54 35.96 10.31
C HIS A 503 -2.45 35.37 9.40
N GLY A 504 -1.30 36.03 9.27
CA GLY A 504 -0.19 35.49 8.47
C GLY A 504 0.50 34.32 9.18
N TYR A 505 0.05 33.07 8.99
CA TYR A 505 0.53 31.91 9.75
C TYR A 505 1.58 31.07 9.01
N SER A 506 2.56 30.54 9.75
CA SER A 506 3.60 29.70 9.16
C SER A 506 3.09 28.30 8.84
N ALA A 507 2.86 27.44 9.84
CA ALA A 507 2.58 26.04 9.55
C ALA A 507 1.72 25.34 10.59
N THR A 508 0.89 24.41 10.13
CA THR A 508 0.34 23.35 10.97
C THR A 508 0.91 22.00 10.56
N ILE A 509 1.58 21.35 11.51
CA ILE A 509 2.35 20.15 11.28
C ILE A 509 1.72 18.92 11.92
N GLY A 510 1.82 17.81 11.21
CA GLY A 510 1.39 16.48 11.61
C GLY A 510 2.32 15.43 11.03
N GLY A 511 1.93 14.17 11.15
CA GLY A 511 2.80 13.04 10.85
C GLY A 511 2.58 11.95 11.88
N ASP A 512 2.33 10.70 11.46
CA ASP A 512 2.55 9.56 12.36
C ASP A 512 4.00 9.61 12.89
N VAL A 513 4.93 9.88 11.98
CA VAL A 513 6.30 10.34 12.27
C VAL A 513 6.71 11.47 11.31
N GLY A 514 6.94 12.67 11.85
CA GLY A 514 7.25 13.86 11.04
C GLY A 514 8.54 14.55 11.48
N SER A 515 9.46 14.78 10.53
CA SER A 515 10.71 15.54 10.77
C SER A 515 10.63 16.95 10.19
N PHE A 516 10.79 17.97 11.03
CA PHE A 516 10.73 19.39 10.67
C PHE A 516 12.03 20.07 11.12
N HIS A 517 12.98 20.22 10.19
CA HIS A 517 14.31 20.65 10.61
C HIS A 517 15.09 21.57 9.67
N HIS A 518 15.96 22.37 10.27
CA HIS A 518 16.83 23.30 9.55
C HIS A 518 16.07 24.30 8.68
N ASN A 519 14.81 24.59 9.02
CA ASN A 519 13.97 25.53 8.30
C ASN A 519 14.13 26.95 8.84
N LEU A 520 13.93 27.94 7.99
CA LEU A 520 13.77 29.35 8.38
C LEU A 520 12.29 29.72 8.36
N LEU A 521 11.78 30.20 9.48
CA LEU A 521 10.44 30.73 9.62
C LEU A 521 10.54 32.19 10.06
N ALA A 522 10.04 33.12 9.25
CA ALA A 522 10.24 34.53 9.53
C ALA A 522 9.01 35.40 9.23
N HIS A 523 8.78 36.40 10.06
CA HIS A 523 7.75 37.43 9.85
C HIS A 523 6.31 36.89 9.78
N ALA A 524 6.03 35.80 10.49
CA ALA A 524 4.68 35.27 10.62
C ALA A 524 4.01 35.77 11.90
N GLU A 525 2.72 36.07 11.86
CA GLU A 525 1.93 36.40 13.04
C GLU A 525 1.89 35.24 14.04
N GLY A 526 1.84 34.03 13.51
CA GLY A 526 1.48 32.88 14.31
C GLY A 526 1.93 31.55 13.78
N ARG A 527 1.75 30.53 14.62
CA ARG A 527 1.97 29.12 14.30
C ARG A 527 3.36 28.90 13.72
N SER A 528 4.39 29.36 14.43
CA SER A 528 5.78 29.03 14.09
C SER A 528 5.86 27.52 13.83
N TRP A 529 5.35 26.73 14.76
CA TRP A 529 4.78 25.43 14.44
C TRP A 529 3.48 25.23 15.23
N SER A 530 2.37 24.97 14.55
CA SER A 530 1.18 24.45 15.21
C SER A 530 1.20 22.93 15.11
N MET A 531 1.39 22.24 16.23
CA MET A 531 1.33 20.78 16.34
C MET A 531 -0.14 20.37 16.31
N GLY A 532 -0.60 19.95 15.13
CA GLY A 532 -2.02 19.74 14.82
C GLY A 532 -2.23 18.47 14.03
N GLY A 533 -1.56 17.37 14.42
CA GLY A 533 -1.63 16.07 13.75
C GLY A 533 -2.98 15.35 13.91
N GLY A 534 -3.80 15.76 14.88
CA GLY A 534 -5.07 15.14 15.22
C GLY A 534 -4.97 14.30 16.50
N VAL A 535 -5.97 13.46 16.72
CA VAL A 535 -6.06 12.54 17.86
C VAL A 535 -6.25 11.11 17.38
N ASP A 536 -5.92 10.14 18.23
CA ASP A 536 -6.18 8.72 18.00
C ASP A 536 -7.63 8.34 18.37
N ASP A 537 -7.96 7.04 18.25
CA ASP A 537 -9.30 6.51 18.55
C ASP A 537 -9.73 6.74 20.02
N ASN A 538 -8.79 7.01 20.93
CA ASN A 538 -9.04 7.31 22.34
C ASN A 538 -9.07 8.82 22.62
N ALA A 539 -9.15 9.65 21.58
CA ALA A 539 -9.06 11.11 21.65
C ALA A 539 -7.75 11.64 22.26
N ALA A 540 -6.69 10.83 22.33
CA ALA A 540 -5.36 11.28 22.74
C ALA A 540 -4.61 11.88 21.55
N PHE A 541 -3.75 12.88 21.77
CA PHE A 541 -2.95 13.46 20.68
C PHE A 541 -2.19 12.38 19.91
N ALA A 542 -2.28 12.43 18.58
CA ALA A 542 -1.57 11.53 17.68
C ALA A 542 -0.24 12.14 17.21
N GLY A 543 0.57 11.31 16.54
CA GLY A 543 1.76 11.76 15.83
C GLY A 543 3.02 11.97 16.68
N GLN A 544 4.17 11.74 16.05
CA GLN A 544 5.50 11.84 16.67
C GLN A 544 6.33 12.84 15.89
N LEU A 545 6.55 14.02 16.46
CA LEU A 545 7.13 15.15 15.76
C LEU A 545 8.57 15.39 16.22
N ASP A 546 9.47 15.54 15.26
CA ASP A 546 10.87 15.88 15.47
C ASP A 546 11.16 17.27 14.90
N ILE A 547 11.09 18.28 15.77
CA ILE A 547 11.24 19.70 15.44
C ILE A 547 12.63 20.13 15.90
N ARG A 548 13.57 20.26 14.96
CA ARG A 548 14.97 20.52 15.33
C ARG A 548 15.69 21.55 14.47
N ASN A 549 16.61 22.28 15.09
CA ASN A 549 17.52 23.20 14.40
C ASN A 549 16.82 24.21 13.47
N ASN A 550 15.57 24.59 13.77
CA ASN A 550 14.87 25.61 13.00
C ASN A 550 15.24 27.00 13.52
N VAL A 551 15.29 27.97 12.62
CA VAL A 551 15.42 29.40 12.95
C VAL A 551 14.06 30.04 12.80
N VAL A 552 13.58 30.65 13.88
CA VAL A 552 12.32 31.39 13.90
C VAL A 552 12.59 32.84 14.26
N TYR A 553 12.16 33.78 13.42
CA TYR A 553 12.43 35.20 13.59
C TYR A 553 11.17 36.07 13.45
N ASN A 554 11.03 37.07 14.33
CA ASN A 554 9.98 38.09 14.24
C ASN A 554 8.57 37.48 14.15
N PHE A 555 8.27 36.51 15.03
CA PHE A 555 6.94 35.95 15.18
C PHE A 555 6.03 36.91 15.94
N GLY A 556 4.72 36.93 15.64
CA GLY A 556 3.73 37.79 16.29
C GLY A 556 3.14 37.21 17.58
N GLY A 557 1.82 37.25 17.72
CA GLY A 557 1.08 36.82 18.90
C GLY A 557 1.02 35.30 19.16
N ARG A 558 1.64 34.46 18.31
CA ARG A 558 1.63 32.99 18.48
C ARG A 558 2.94 32.31 18.04
N ALA A 559 3.62 31.63 18.96
CA ALA A 559 4.88 30.90 18.68
C ALA A 559 4.60 29.43 18.25
N THR A 560 5.35 28.45 18.77
CA THR A 560 5.02 27.03 18.62
C THR A 560 4.04 26.58 19.70
N ASP A 561 2.99 25.86 19.30
CA ASP A 561 1.94 25.39 20.20
C ASP A 561 1.18 24.16 19.66
N GLY A 562 0.16 23.70 20.38
CA GLY A 562 -0.63 22.52 20.03
C GLY A 562 -0.13 21.25 20.71
N GLY A 563 -0.56 20.09 20.24
CA GLY A 563 -0.27 18.80 20.88
C GLY A 563 0.08 17.71 19.86
N ALA A 564 0.93 16.78 20.29
CA ALA A 564 1.25 15.54 19.57
C ALA A 564 1.62 14.45 20.59
N LYS A 565 1.51 13.19 20.21
CA LYS A 565 1.81 12.04 21.11
C LYS A 565 3.23 12.11 21.68
N LYS A 566 4.20 12.48 20.85
CA LYS A 566 5.60 12.68 21.23
C LYS A 566 6.18 13.86 20.46
N VAL A 567 6.98 14.69 21.13
CA VAL A 567 7.63 15.84 20.52
C VAL A 567 9.09 15.91 20.95
N ASN A 568 10.00 15.88 19.98
CA ASN A 568 11.36 16.36 20.16
C ASN A 568 11.42 17.82 19.71
N PHE A 569 11.85 18.72 20.60
CA PHE A 569 12.04 20.13 20.30
C PHE A 569 13.47 20.55 20.64
N VAL A 570 14.40 20.36 19.69
CA VAL A 570 15.86 20.38 19.99
C VAL A 570 16.59 21.40 19.13
N GLY A 571 17.40 22.26 19.74
CA GLY A 571 18.29 23.17 19.02
C GLY A 571 17.59 24.23 18.16
N ASN A 572 16.30 24.50 18.39
CA ASN A 572 15.59 25.55 17.67
C ASN A 572 15.96 26.93 18.21
N TYR A 573 16.25 27.88 17.33
CA TYR A 573 16.61 29.24 17.68
C TYR A 573 15.44 30.20 17.40
N TYR A 574 14.88 30.78 18.45
CA TYR A 574 13.79 31.76 18.37
C TYR A 574 14.33 33.14 18.69
N LYS A 575 14.33 34.03 17.71
CA LYS A 575 14.79 35.41 17.84
C LYS A 575 13.60 36.36 17.73
N HIS A 576 13.41 37.18 18.75
CA HIS A 576 12.40 38.23 18.73
C HIS A 576 12.73 39.27 17.66
N GLY A 577 11.70 39.82 17.04
CA GLY A 577 11.77 41.02 16.22
C GLY A 577 10.73 42.05 16.65
N PRO A 578 10.56 43.15 15.91
CA PRO A 578 9.62 44.22 16.26
C PRO A 578 8.16 43.79 16.45
N ALA A 579 7.73 42.68 15.83
CA ALA A 579 6.37 42.14 15.99
C ALA A 579 6.21 41.22 17.21
N SER A 580 7.32 40.79 17.85
CA SER A 580 7.31 39.74 18.87
C SER A 580 6.95 40.26 20.24
N THR A 581 5.88 39.72 20.81
CA THR A 581 5.38 40.05 22.16
C THR A 581 5.46 38.89 23.14
N LEU A 582 5.54 37.65 22.66
CA LEU A 582 5.62 36.46 23.53
C LEU A 582 7.04 36.24 24.06
N THR A 583 7.14 35.70 25.27
CA THR A 583 8.40 35.39 25.96
C THR A 583 8.76 33.90 25.95
N TYR A 584 7.99 33.08 25.22
CA TYR A 584 8.18 31.64 25.12
C TYR A 584 8.27 31.19 23.66
N ALA A 585 9.02 30.12 23.42
CA ALA A 585 9.13 29.50 22.10
C ALA A 585 8.09 28.37 21.88
N LEU A 586 7.70 27.66 22.95
CA LEU A 586 6.83 26.48 22.91
C LEU A 586 5.77 26.54 24.02
N ARG A 587 4.50 26.32 23.66
CA ARG A 587 3.37 26.07 24.56
C ARG A 587 2.66 24.77 24.15
N ALA A 588 3.20 23.63 24.60
CA ALA A 588 2.63 22.33 24.30
C ALA A 588 1.32 22.08 25.06
N GLN A 589 0.39 21.39 24.41
CA GLN A 589 -0.81 20.80 25.01
C GLN A 589 -0.50 19.33 25.31
N VAL A 590 -0.85 18.89 26.50
CA VAL A 590 -0.62 17.53 27.01
C VAL A 590 -1.92 16.74 27.04
#